data_AF-A0A8J2PFT8-F1
#
_entry.id   AF-A0A8J2PFT8-F1
#
_cell.length_a   1.000
_cell.length_b   1.000
_cell.length_c   1.000
_cell.angle_alpha   90.00
_cell.angle_beta   90.00
_cell.angle_gamma   90.00
#
_symmetry.space_group_name_H-M   'P 1'
#
loop_
_entity.id
_entity.type
_entity.pdbx_description
1 polymer ?
#
loop_
_entity_poly.entity_id
_entity_poly.type
_entity_poly.pdbx_seq_one_letter_code
_entity_poly.pdbx_strand_id
1 'polypeptide(L)'
;TGSNEHTCLLPTASVIIPDRIAAKEARCLVDTGAQENFVTNELAKRLRLHGTKIKEGFVAGGQGLTTLGKTTFRIQSTCDSSNSFKIQAYILDTIPSELSHQEIDISTFDHLKNIELADMSYNKPAKIYILLGVTVVARILRDRKARIGHRGSPNAYYTD
;
A
#
# COMPACT_ATOMS: atom_id res chain seq x y z
N THR A 1 12.10 -10.60 -29.84
CA THR A 1 10.78 -10.45 -29.21
C THR A 1 10.78 -11.27 -27.94
N GLY A 2 10.50 -10.65 -26.79
CA GLY A 2 10.55 -11.31 -25.49
C GLY A 2 11.16 -10.39 -24.44
N SER A 3 10.44 -9.33 -24.07
CA SER A 3 10.64 -8.73 -22.75
C SER A 3 10.34 -9.85 -21.75
N ASN A 4 11.34 -10.24 -20.98
CA ASN A 4 11.18 -11.14 -19.86
C ASN A 4 10.42 -10.34 -18.78
N GLU A 5 9.10 -10.26 -18.91
CA GLU A 5 8.26 -9.57 -17.93
C GLU A 5 8.33 -10.37 -16.62
N HIS A 6 9.16 -9.88 -15.70
CA HIS A 6 9.21 -10.39 -14.35
C HIS A 6 7.93 -9.96 -13.63
N THR A 7 6.91 -10.80 -13.69
CA THR A 7 5.68 -10.59 -12.95
C THR A 7 5.93 -10.81 -11.46
N CYS A 8 5.75 -9.76 -10.65
CA CYS A 8 6.03 -9.77 -9.22
C CYS A 8 4.80 -9.30 -8.44
N LEU A 9 4.49 -9.99 -7.35
CA LEU A 9 3.47 -9.54 -6.41
C LEU A 9 4.04 -8.50 -5.47
N LEU A 10 3.37 -7.34 -5.40
CA LEU A 10 3.72 -6.31 -4.45
C LEU A 10 2.99 -6.52 -3.11
N PRO A 11 3.65 -6.20 -1.98
CA PRO A 11 3.01 -6.21 -0.67
C PRO A 11 1.96 -5.10 -0.60
N THR A 12 0.69 -5.48 -0.72
CA THR A 12 -0.44 -4.55 -0.79
C THR A 12 -1.44 -4.79 0.34
N ALA A 13 -2.16 -3.74 0.71
CA ALA A 13 -3.24 -3.79 1.69
C ALA A 13 -4.38 -2.86 1.26
N SER A 14 -5.62 -3.32 1.36
CA SER A 14 -6.80 -2.47 1.35
C SER A 14 -7.04 -1.93 2.75
N VAL A 15 -7.18 -0.61 2.86
CA VAL A 15 -7.49 0.07 4.12
C VAL A 15 -8.78 0.86 4.00
N ILE A 16 -9.49 0.98 5.12
CA ILE A 16 -10.61 1.88 5.27
C ILE A 16 -10.11 3.21 5.82
N ILE A 17 -10.57 4.30 5.23
CA ILE A 17 -10.29 5.67 5.66
C ILE A 17 -11.62 6.24 6.15
N PRO A 18 -11.78 6.41 7.47
CA PRO A 18 -12.97 7.03 8.03
C PRO A 18 -13.14 8.45 7.48
N ASP A 19 -14.33 8.74 6.98
CA ASP A 19 -14.72 10.04 6.45
C ASP A 19 -16.05 10.46 7.10
N ARG A 20 -16.33 11.76 7.14
CA ARG A 20 -17.54 12.30 7.78
C ARG A 20 -18.83 11.85 7.10
N ILE A 21 -18.80 11.60 5.79
CA ILE A 21 -19.98 11.23 4.99
C ILE A 21 -20.05 9.71 4.87
N ALA A 22 -18.99 9.10 4.34
CA ALA A 22 -18.91 7.67 4.15
C ALA A 22 -17.47 7.23 4.00
N ALA A 23 -17.08 6.23 4.79
CA ALA A 23 -15.76 5.63 4.75
C ALA A 23 -15.34 5.28 3.31
N LYS A 24 -14.04 5.47 3.01
CA LYS A 24 -13.47 5.19 1.69
C LYS A 24 -12.46 4.06 1.81
N GLU A 25 -12.52 3.12 0.89
CA GLU A 25 -11.46 2.12 0.73
C GLU A 25 -10.36 2.67 -0.18
N ALA A 26 -9.12 2.37 0.16
CA ALA A 26 -7.96 2.69 -0.65
C ALA A 26 -6.93 1.55 -0.59
N ARG A 27 -6.32 1.24 -1.73
CA ARG A 27 -5.21 0.30 -1.79
C ARG A 27 -3.89 1.01 -1.45
N CYS A 28 -3.14 0.37 -0.57
CA CYS A 28 -1.83 0.77 -0.08
C CYS A 28 -0.74 -0.14 -0.65
N LEU A 29 0.44 0.43 -0.93
CA LEU A 29 1.70 -0.32 -1.03
C LEU A 29 2.38 -0.30 0.35
N VAL A 30 2.83 -1.45 0.82
CA VAL A 30 3.54 -1.62 2.10
C VAL A 30 5.03 -1.72 1.81
N ASP A 31 5.78 -0.64 2.00
CA ASP A 31 7.14 -0.52 1.50
C ASP A 31 8.14 -0.23 2.63
N THR A 32 8.92 -1.24 3.02
CA THR A 32 10.00 -1.10 4.01
C THR A 32 11.22 -0.33 3.48
N GLY A 33 11.33 -0.16 2.16
CA GLY A 33 12.38 0.63 1.51
C GLY A 33 12.07 2.14 1.48
N ALA A 34 10.83 2.53 1.74
CA ALA A 34 10.43 3.93 1.83
C ALA A 34 10.57 4.46 3.27
N GLN A 35 11.28 5.58 3.43
CA GLN A 35 11.38 6.26 4.72
C GLN A 35 10.06 6.91 5.15
N GLU A 36 9.38 7.55 4.19
CA GLU A 36 8.18 8.35 4.42
C GLU A 36 6.92 7.65 3.90
N ASN A 37 5.77 8.07 4.42
CA ASN A 37 4.48 7.67 3.84
C ASN A 37 4.06 8.67 2.77
N PHE A 38 3.37 8.20 1.75
CA PHE A 38 2.84 9.03 0.69
C PHE A 38 1.35 8.78 0.46
N VAL A 39 0.65 9.81 0.02
CA VAL A 39 -0.73 9.73 -0.43
C VAL A 39 -0.87 10.49 -1.74
N THR A 40 -1.64 9.95 -2.68
CA THR A 40 -1.93 10.65 -3.93
C THR A 40 -2.79 11.90 -3.70
N ASN A 41 -2.57 12.93 -4.50
CA ASN A 41 -3.34 14.17 -4.51
C ASN A 41 -4.82 13.91 -4.79
N GLU A 42 -5.11 12.93 -5.64
CA GLU A 42 -6.48 12.47 -5.91
C GLU A 42 -7.19 12.00 -4.65
N LEU A 43 -6.59 11.06 -3.90
CA LEU A 43 -7.21 10.55 -2.68
C LEU A 43 -7.32 11.65 -1.61
N ALA A 44 -6.28 12.48 -1.46
CA ALA A 44 -6.30 13.61 -0.53
C ALA A 44 -7.45 14.58 -0.83
N LYS A 45 -7.68 14.93 -2.10
CA LYS A 45 -8.81 15.78 -2.53
C LYS A 45 -10.15 15.10 -2.29
N ARG A 46 -10.27 13.82 -2.63
CA ARG A 46 -11.51 13.04 -2.47
C ARG A 46 -11.96 12.98 -1.00
N LEU A 47 -11.00 12.88 -0.08
CA LEU A 47 -11.21 12.85 1.36
C LEU A 47 -11.20 14.26 2.01
N ARG A 48 -11.02 15.32 1.21
CA ARG A 48 -10.90 16.71 1.70
C ARG A 48 -9.86 16.84 2.81
N LEU A 49 -8.76 16.09 2.71
CA LEU A 49 -7.68 16.15 3.68
C LEU A 49 -7.02 17.52 3.61
N HIS A 50 -7.02 18.24 4.74
CA HIS A 50 -6.29 19.48 4.84
C HIS A 50 -4.79 19.16 4.94
N GLY A 51 -4.01 19.72 4.02
CA GLY A 51 -2.56 19.59 4.00
C GLY A 51 -1.89 20.90 4.38
N THR A 52 -0.77 20.82 5.08
CA THR A 52 0.16 21.95 5.22
C THR A 52 1.00 22.02 3.95
N LYS A 53 1.02 23.18 3.30
CA LYS A 53 1.87 23.41 2.12
C LYS A 53 3.33 23.35 2.56
N ILE A 54 4.09 22.44 1.96
CA ILE A 54 5.51 22.22 2.19
C ILE A 54 6.15 21.95 0.83
N LYS A 55 7.36 22.44 0.61
CA LYS A 55 8.17 22.11 -0.57
C LYS A 55 9.35 21.24 -0.12
N GLU A 56 9.20 19.94 -0.27
CA GLU A 56 10.25 18.94 -0.03
C GLU A 56 10.38 18.06 -1.28
N GLY A 57 11.61 17.63 -1.56
CA GLY A 57 11.93 16.73 -2.65
C GLY A 57 12.20 15.33 -2.13
N PHE A 58 11.73 14.32 -2.86
CA PHE A 58 11.99 12.92 -2.60
C PHE A 58 12.57 12.25 -3.84
N VAL A 59 13.21 11.10 -3.66
CA VAL A 59 13.64 10.25 -4.77
C VAL A 59 12.97 8.89 -4.62
N ALA A 60 12.27 8.43 -5.66
CA ALA A 60 11.69 7.10 -5.71
C ALA A 60 12.08 6.44 -7.04
N GLY A 61 12.70 5.26 -6.99
CA GLY A 61 13.13 4.55 -8.20
C GLY A 61 14.08 5.36 -9.09
N GLY A 62 14.90 6.25 -8.52
CA GLY A 62 15.79 7.14 -9.26
C GLY A 62 15.11 8.38 -9.88
N GLN A 63 13.80 8.55 -9.70
CA GLN A 63 13.05 9.72 -10.15
C GLN A 63 12.84 10.72 -9.02
N GLY A 64 13.06 12.01 -9.32
CA GLY A 64 12.77 13.11 -8.41
C GLY A 64 11.28 13.35 -8.29
N LEU A 65 10.78 13.44 -7.07
CA LEU A 65 9.39 13.71 -6.73
C LEU A 65 9.31 14.99 -5.91
N THR A 66 8.32 15.84 -6.23
CA THR A 66 8.04 17.05 -5.46
C THR A 66 6.72 16.88 -4.70
N THR A 67 6.72 17.15 -3.39
CA THR A 67 5.48 17.10 -2.62
C THR A 67 4.61 18.34 -2.85
N LEU A 68 3.29 18.14 -2.78
CA LEU A 68 2.28 19.21 -2.75
C LEU A 68 1.97 19.69 -1.33
N GLY A 69 2.50 19.01 -0.32
CA GLY A 69 2.27 19.29 1.09
C GLY A 69 2.20 18.02 1.92
N LYS A 70 1.90 18.17 3.20
CA LYS A 70 1.83 17.07 4.16
C LYS A 70 0.48 17.03 4.84
N THR A 71 -0.08 15.86 5.04
CA THR A 71 -1.36 15.69 5.73
C THR A 71 -1.29 14.56 6.76
N THR A 72 -2.30 14.49 7.62
CA THR A 72 -2.41 13.47 8.66
C THR A 72 -3.84 12.96 8.69
N PHE A 73 -4.01 11.65 8.61
CA PHE A 73 -5.32 11.00 8.56
C PHE A 73 -5.25 9.64 9.24
N ARG A 74 -6.42 9.00 9.41
CA ARG A 74 -6.50 7.65 9.97
C ARG A 74 -6.74 6.65 8.86
N ILE A 75 -6.04 5.52 8.94
CA ILE A 75 -6.36 4.30 8.20
C ILE A 75 -6.84 3.25 9.20
N GLN A 76 -7.63 2.30 8.73
CA GLN A 76 -8.22 1.23 9.50
C GLN A 76 -8.12 -0.07 8.69
N SER A 77 -7.80 -1.17 9.38
CA SER A 77 -7.74 -2.49 8.76
C SER A 77 -9.12 -2.90 8.24
N THR A 78 -9.12 -3.56 7.08
CA THR A 78 -10.32 -4.17 6.50
C THR A 78 -10.69 -5.48 7.20
N CYS A 79 -9.71 -6.15 7.82
CA CYS A 79 -9.89 -7.43 8.52
C CYS A 79 -10.29 -7.24 9.99
N ASP A 80 -9.75 -6.21 10.67
CA ASP A 80 -10.06 -5.90 12.07
C ASP A 80 -10.27 -4.39 12.28
N SER A 81 -11.51 -3.97 12.44
CA SER A 81 -11.85 -2.57 12.66
C SER A 81 -11.26 -1.97 13.95
N SER A 82 -10.82 -2.78 14.92
CA SER A 82 -10.12 -2.27 16.11
C SER A 82 -8.70 -1.78 15.79
N ASN A 83 -8.10 -2.27 14.71
CA ASN A 83 -6.79 -1.84 14.24
C ASN A 83 -6.91 -0.56 13.41
N SER A 84 -6.62 0.58 14.04
CA SER A 84 -6.61 1.90 13.39
C SER A 84 -5.33 2.67 13.67
N PHE A 85 -4.74 3.21 12.61
CA PHE A 85 -3.47 3.92 12.65
C PHE A 85 -3.65 5.36 12.18
N LYS A 86 -3.29 6.32 13.04
CA LYS A 86 -3.05 7.69 12.60
C LYS A 86 -1.67 7.73 11.91
N ILE A 87 -1.65 8.19 10.67
CA ILE A 87 -0.43 8.30 9.85
C ILE A 87 -0.28 9.72 9.32
N GLN A 88 0.96 10.16 9.19
CA GLN A 88 1.32 11.39 8.50
C GLN A 88 1.94 11.01 7.15
N ALA A 89 1.50 11.65 6.07
CA ALA A 89 1.94 11.34 4.73
C ALA A 89 2.16 12.60 3.88
N TYR A 90 3.13 12.53 2.97
CA TYR A 90 3.36 13.54 1.95
C TYR A 90 2.42 13.33 0.77
N ILE A 91 1.88 14.44 0.25
CA ILE A 91 0.99 14.44 -0.89
C ILE A 91 1.84 14.49 -2.15
N LEU A 92 1.66 13.52 -3.05
CA LEU A 92 2.27 13.47 -4.38
C LEU A 92 1.16 13.48 -5.44
N ASP A 93 1.42 13.99 -6.64
CA ASP A 93 0.44 13.88 -7.72
C ASP A 93 0.11 12.43 -8.05
N THR A 94 1.15 11.63 -8.21
CA THR A 94 1.07 10.17 -8.40
C THR A 94 2.17 9.49 -7.61
N ILE A 95 1.86 8.33 -7.03
CA ILE A 95 2.88 7.43 -6.51
C ILE A 95 3.39 6.63 -7.71
N PRO A 96 4.69 6.68 -8.04
CA PRO A 96 5.25 5.86 -9.10
C PRO A 96 5.10 4.39 -8.69
N SER A 97 4.18 3.69 -9.35
CA SER A 97 4.05 2.25 -9.22
C SER A 97 4.02 1.68 -10.62
N GLU A 98 5.14 1.13 -11.07
CA GLU A 98 5.15 0.13 -12.14
C GLU A 98 4.56 -1.16 -11.54
N LEU A 99 3.26 -1.15 -11.27
CA LEU A 99 2.57 -2.41 -11.01
C LEU A 99 2.64 -3.18 -12.31
N SER A 100 3.14 -4.42 -12.25
CA SER A 100 2.97 -5.37 -13.34
C SER A 100 1.51 -5.30 -13.78
N HIS A 101 1.27 -4.84 -15.01
CA HIS A 101 -0.07 -4.56 -15.51
C HIS A 101 -0.91 -5.83 -15.77
N GLN A 102 -0.41 -7.00 -15.36
CA GLN A 102 -1.01 -8.29 -15.62
C GLN A 102 -1.56 -8.89 -14.33
N GLU A 103 -2.77 -9.43 -14.45
CA GLU A 103 -3.35 -10.29 -13.43
C GLU A 103 -2.51 -11.57 -13.31
N ILE A 104 -2.27 -11.98 -12.07
CA ILE A 104 -1.46 -13.15 -11.75
C ILE A 104 -2.39 -14.33 -11.48
N ASP A 105 -2.10 -15.47 -12.12
CA ASP A 105 -2.76 -16.73 -11.78
C ASP A 105 -2.28 -17.20 -10.41
N ILE A 106 -3.21 -17.21 -9.45
CA ILE A 106 -2.99 -17.61 -8.06
C ILE A 106 -3.47 -19.03 -7.77
N SER A 107 -3.90 -19.79 -8.77
CA SER A 107 -4.41 -21.15 -8.62
C SER A 107 -3.43 -22.10 -7.92
N THR A 108 -2.13 -21.83 -8.10
CA THR A 108 -0.99 -22.60 -7.57
C THR A 108 -0.55 -22.16 -6.16
N PHE A 109 -1.07 -21.06 -5.62
CA PHE A 109 -0.67 -20.54 -4.31
C PHE A 109 -1.50 -21.16 -3.18
N ASP A 110 -1.40 -22.49 -3.02
CA ASP A 110 -2.17 -23.25 -2.02
C ASP A 110 -1.99 -22.76 -0.58
N HIS A 111 -0.78 -22.28 -0.23
CA HIS A 111 -0.46 -21.76 1.09
C HIS A 111 -1.15 -20.43 1.43
N LEU A 112 -1.71 -19.75 0.42
CA LEU A 112 -2.53 -18.55 0.57
C LEU A 112 -4.03 -18.84 0.52
N LYS A 113 -4.44 -20.10 0.32
CA LYS A 113 -5.85 -20.47 0.41
C LYS A 113 -6.31 -20.41 1.87
N ASN A 114 -7.55 -19.97 2.08
CA ASN A 114 -8.22 -19.91 3.38
C ASN A 114 -7.55 -19.00 4.43
N ILE A 115 -6.79 -17.99 4.00
CA ILE A 115 -6.37 -16.88 4.84
C ILE A 115 -7.00 -15.60 4.34
N GLU A 116 -7.32 -14.71 5.27
CA GLU A 116 -7.71 -13.35 4.94
C GLU A 116 -6.44 -12.53 4.70
N LEU A 117 -6.27 -12.05 3.47
CA LEU A 117 -5.15 -11.19 3.10
C LEU A 117 -5.56 -9.73 3.25
N ALA A 118 -4.61 -8.88 3.64
CA ALA A 118 -4.85 -7.44 3.77
C ALA A 118 -5.34 -6.81 2.45
N ASP A 119 -5.00 -7.38 1.29
CA ASP A 119 -5.63 -7.10 0.00
C ASP A 119 -6.13 -8.41 -0.63
N MET A 120 -7.44 -8.63 -0.65
CA MET A 120 -8.06 -9.82 -1.26
C MET A 120 -7.98 -9.84 -2.79
N SER A 121 -7.56 -8.74 -3.40
CA SER A 121 -7.41 -8.52 -4.83
C SER A 121 -5.94 -8.25 -5.21
N TYR A 122 -5.00 -8.75 -4.38
CA TYR A 122 -3.54 -8.63 -4.55
C TYR A 122 -3.03 -9.12 -5.90
N ASN A 123 -3.74 -10.05 -6.52
CA ASN A 123 -3.38 -10.63 -7.82
C ASN A 123 -3.80 -9.78 -9.01
N LYS A 124 -4.63 -8.75 -8.80
CA LYS A 124 -5.18 -7.89 -9.85
C LYS A 124 -4.49 -6.53 -9.86
N PRO A 125 -4.15 -5.98 -11.05
CA PRO A 125 -3.68 -4.61 -11.15
C PRO A 125 -4.74 -3.64 -10.64
N ALA A 126 -4.38 -2.78 -9.70
CA ALA A 126 -5.22 -1.64 -9.30
C ALA A 126 -4.38 -0.50 -8.78
N LYS A 127 -4.90 0.71 -8.88
CA LYS A 127 -4.20 1.93 -8.47
C LYS A 127 -3.81 1.91 -6.98
N ILE A 128 -2.55 2.19 -6.70
CA ILE A 128 -2.07 2.49 -5.35
C ILE A 128 -2.35 3.96 -5.03
N TYR A 129 -3.07 4.21 -3.94
CA TYR A 129 -3.35 5.58 -3.49
C TYR A 129 -2.48 6.01 -2.31
N ILE A 130 -1.93 5.05 -1.56
CA ILE A 130 -1.12 5.29 -0.36
C ILE A 130 0.13 4.41 -0.43
N LEU A 131 1.29 4.95 -0.05
CA LEU A 131 2.49 4.18 0.23
C LEU A 131 2.77 4.29 1.72
N LEU A 132 2.89 3.15 2.39
CA LEU A 132 3.23 3.05 3.81
C LEU A 132 4.72 2.77 3.93
N GLY A 133 5.45 3.74 4.48
CA GLY A 133 6.88 3.63 4.73
C GLY A 133 7.20 2.85 6.01
N VAL A 134 8.49 2.62 6.22
CA VAL A 134 9.06 1.74 7.25
C VAL A 134 8.52 2.00 8.66
N THR A 135 8.24 3.25 9.02
CA THR A 135 7.74 3.61 10.36
C THR A 135 6.32 3.10 10.62
N VAL A 136 5.47 3.04 9.59
CA VAL A 136 4.14 2.45 9.69
C VAL A 136 4.25 0.93 9.56
N VAL A 137 5.07 0.43 8.63
CA VAL A 137 5.26 -1.02 8.45
C VAL A 137 5.73 -1.69 9.74
N ALA A 138 6.68 -1.09 10.45
CA ALA A 138 7.19 -1.63 11.73
C ALA A 138 6.12 -1.69 12.84
N ARG A 139 5.03 -0.92 12.73
CA ARG A 139 3.93 -0.91 13.71
C ARG A 139 2.86 -1.95 13.39
N ILE A 140 2.66 -2.27 12.12
CA ILE A 140 1.62 -3.22 11.69
C ILE A 140 2.17 -4.64 11.58
N LEU A 141 3.46 -4.83 11.32
CA LEU A 141 4.04 -6.16 11.15
C LEU A 141 3.98 -6.94 12.48
N ARG A 142 3.43 -8.14 12.43
CA ARG A 142 3.32 -9.02 13.60
C ARG A 142 4.46 -10.03 13.64
N ASP A 143 4.98 -10.25 14.84
CA ASP A 143 5.92 -11.34 15.11
C ASP A 143 5.19 -12.68 15.12
N ARG A 144 4.87 -13.17 13.92
CA ARG A 144 4.24 -14.46 13.67
C ARG A 144 4.88 -15.13 12.47
N LYS A 145 4.91 -16.45 12.48
CA LYS A 145 5.45 -17.25 11.37
C LYS A 145 4.70 -16.95 10.07
N ALA A 146 5.38 -16.36 9.10
CA ALA A 146 4.83 -16.09 7.77
C ALA A 146 4.35 -17.37 7.06
N ARG A 147 3.39 -17.22 6.13
CA ARG A 147 3.00 -18.27 5.19
C ARG A 147 4.00 -18.28 4.06
N ILE A 148 4.88 -19.28 4.07
CA ILE A 148 5.97 -19.41 3.10
C ILE A 148 5.52 -20.34 1.99
N GLY A 149 5.59 -19.85 0.76
CA GLY A 149 5.33 -20.64 -0.44
C GLY A 149 6.58 -21.39 -0.93
N HIS A 150 6.42 -22.21 -1.97
CA HIS A 150 7.55 -22.81 -2.67
C HIS A 150 8.37 -21.77 -3.44
N ARG A 151 9.56 -22.15 -3.92
CA ARG A 151 10.40 -21.26 -4.74
C ARG A 151 9.61 -20.69 -5.93
N GLY A 152 9.66 -19.36 -6.09
CA GLY A 152 8.94 -18.65 -7.15
C GLY A 152 7.49 -18.25 -6.82
N SER A 153 6.97 -18.67 -5.66
CA SER A 153 5.66 -18.23 -5.15
C SER A 153 5.82 -17.17 -4.05
N PRO A 154 4.81 -16.31 -3.83
CA PRO A 154 4.87 -15.24 -2.84
C PRO A 154 4.87 -15.77 -1.40
N ASN A 155 5.30 -14.92 -0.46
CA ASN A 155 5.09 -15.13 0.97
C ASN A 155 4.00 -14.18 1.48
N ALA A 156 3.26 -14.59 2.50
CA ALA A 156 2.36 -13.69 3.23
C ALA A 156 2.81 -13.50 4.68
N TYR A 157 2.87 -12.25 5.10
CA TYR A 157 3.28 -11.83 6.44
C TYR A 157 2.06 -11.34 7.21
N TYR A 158 2.02 -11.59 8.52
CA TYR A 158 0.91 -11.15 9.35
C TYR A 158 1.05 -9.66 9.67
N THR A 159 -0.04 -8.93 9.51
CA THR A 159 -0.14 -7.51 9.86
C THR A 159 -1.40 -7.23 10.66
N ASP A 160 -1.46 -6.07 11.30
CA ASP A 160 -2.66 -5.48 11.91
C ASP A 160 -3.64 -4.85 10.92
#